data_AF-A0A9P1GB82-F1
#
_entry.id   AF-A0A9P1GB82-F1
#
_cell.length_a   1.000
_cell.length_b   1.000
_cell.length_c   1.000
_cell.angle_alpha   90.00
_cell.angle_beta   90.00
_cell.angle_gamma   90.00
#
_symmetry.space_group_name_H-M   'P 1'
#
loop_
_entity.id
_entity.type
_entity.pdbx_description
1 polymer ?
#
loop_
_entity_poly.entity_id
_entity_poly.type
_entity_poly.pdbx_seq_one_letter_code
_entity_poly.pdbx_strand_id
1 'polypeptide(L)'
;MAESLQSPVDAVDSNALELVDRASAAAAKGELLVILDFDRTLTSNFMPDGQRVTSAHGILEVASVLSETFKSKAQELFRKYYPIEIDEKMPIDEKVPIMHKWYGQVHELIMKENVTKDNIAGAVSSCKTIRLRDGMLDFLQSCQSHDPVIPV
;
A
#
# COMPACT_ATOMS: atom_id res chain seq x y z
N MET A 1 23.67 14.63 -18.78
CA MET A 1 24.18 14.31 -17.42
C MET A 1 22.95 14.18 -16.55
N ALA A 2 22.65 12.96 -16.13
CA ALA A 2 21.50 12.71 -15.26
C ALA A 2 21.86 13.22 -13.86
N GLU A 3 21.13 14.21 -13.37
CA GLU A 3 21.12 14.55 -11.96
C GLU A 3 20.62 13.32 -11.21
N SER A 4 21.49 12.69 -10.42
CA SER A 4 21.05 11.71 -9.44
C SER A 4 20.15 12.46 -8.47
N LEU A 5 18.85 12.15 -8.49
CA LEU A 5 17.95 12.49 -7.40
C LEU A 5 18.48 11.76 -6.16
N GLN A 6 19.26 12.48 -5.37
CA GLN A 6 19.64 12.08 -4.02
C GLN A 6 18.32 11.81 -3.28
N SER A 7 18.16 10.60 -2.76
CA SER A 7 17.02 10.27 -1.90
C SER A 7 16.95 11.25 -0.74
N PRO A 8 15.76 11.73 -0.32
CA PRO A 8 15.62 12.64 0.81
C PRO A 8 15.84 11.85 2.11
N VAL A 9 17.10 11.55 2.41
CA VAL A 9 17.55 10.97 3.68
C VAL A 9 18.68 11.83 4.23
N ASP A 10 18.54 13.15 4.11
CA ASP A 10 19.55 14.11 4.57
C ASP A 10 18.98 14.98 5.70
N ALA A 11 18.71 14.30 6.82
CA ALA A 11 18.84 14.77 8.20
C ALA A 11 18.25 13.66 9.10
N VAL A 12 19.09 12.91 9.80
CA VAL A 12 18.59 12.04 10.87
C VAL A 12 18.12 12.97 11.98
N ASP A 13 16.81 13.22 12.02
CA ASP A 13 16.14 13.92 13.12
C ASP A 13 16.58 13.26 14.44
N SER A 14 17.07 14.05 15.41
CA SER A 14 17.46 13.55 16.73
C SER A 14 16.34 12.75 17.39
N ASN A 15 15.08 13.07 17.07
CA ASN A 15 13.91 12.31 17.52
C ASN A 15 13.85 10.91 16.89
N ALA A 16 14.32 10.74 15.64
CA ALA A 16 14.33 9.44 14.98
C ALA A 16 15.34 8.49 15.62
N LEU A 17 16.52 8.97 16.04
CA LEU A 17 17.49 8.15 16.77
C LEU A 17 16.94 7.69 18.11
N GLU A 18 16.32 8.59 18.88
CA GLU A 18 15.71 8.24 20.16
C GLU A 18 14.59 7.19 19.99
N LEU A 19 13.79 7.31 18.93
CA LEU A 19 12.76 6.32 18.61
C LEU A 19 13.36 4.94 18.28
N VAL A 20 14.47 4.89 17.54
CA VAL A 20 15.19 3.65 17.23
C VAL A 20 15.75 3.01 18.50
N ASP A 21 16.35 3.79 19.41
CA ASP A 21 16.87 3.29 20.68
C ASP A 21 15.75 2.70 21.55
N ARG A 22 14.61 3.41 21.63
CA ARG A 22 13.43 2.95 22.37
C ARG A 22 12.83 1.68 21.75
N ALA A 23 12.72 1.61 20.43
CA ALA A 23 12.23 0.42 19.73
C ALA A 23 13.16 -0.77 19.96
N SER A 24 14.49 -0.56 19.91
CA SER A 24 15.49 -1.59 20.17
C SER A 24 15.40 -2.11 21.61
N ALA A 25 15.25 -1.21 22.59
CA ALA A 25 15.08 -1.60 23.99
C ALA A 25 13.76 -2.35 24.23
N ALA A 26 12.67 -1.99 23.55
CA ALA A 26 11.39 -2.70 23.63
C ALA A 26 11.49 -4.08 22.95
N ALA A 27 12.15 -4.18 21.80
CA ALA A 27 12.38 -5.45 21.10
C ALA A 27 13.14 -6.44 21.98
N ALA A 28 14.23 -6.00 22.63
CA ALA A 28 15.02 -6.83 23.54
C ALA A 28 14.23 -7.35 24.75
N LYS A 29 13.12 -6.70 25.12
CA LYS A 29 12.24 -7.10 26.22
C LYS A 29 11.00 -7.87 25.75
N GLY A 30 10.78 -8.01 24.44
CA GLY A 30 9.55 -8.58 23.88
C GLY A 30 8.33 -7.68 24.01
N GLU A 31 8.54 -6.36 24.11
CA GLU A 31 7.51 -5.34 24.28
C GLU A 31 7.23 -4.57 22.98
N LEU A 32 7.89 -4.93 21.88
CA LEU A 32 7.71 -4.28 20.58
C LEU A 32 6.67 -5.03 19.72
N LEU A 33 5.71 -4.27 19.19
CA LEU A 33 4.76 -4.68 18.15
C LEU A 33 4.91 -3.72 16.96
N VAL A 34 5.02 -4.25 15.75
CA VAL A 34 4.99 -3.47 14.52
C VAL A 34 3.59 -3.53 13.94
N ILE A 35 3.04 -2.38 13.56
CA ILE A 35 1.79 -2.27 12.80
C ILE A 35 2.08 -1.42 11.58
N LEU A 36 1.79 -1.96 10.40
CA LEU A 36 2.07 -1.30 9.13
C LEU A 36 0.90 -1.42 8.17
N ASP A 37 0.71 -0.35 7.40
CA ASP A 37 -0.17 -0.37 6.23
C ASP A 37 0.51 -1.11 5.06
N PHE A 38 -0.29 -1.54 4.08
CA PHE A 38 0.19 -2.32 2.94
C PHE A 38 0.52 -1.43 1.73
N ASP A 39 -0.49 -0.78 1.15
CA ASP A 39 -0.35 -0.06 -0.12
C ASP A 39 0.51 1.20 0.05
N ARG A 40 1.61 1.27 -0.70
CA ARG A 40 2.58 2.38 -0.67
C ARG A 40 3.27 2.56 0.69
N THR A 41 3.11 1.62 1.62
CA THR A 41 3.87 1.53 2.88
C THR A 41 4.77 0.30 2.87
N LEU A 42 4.19 -0.90 2.88
CA LEU A 42 4.94 -2.14 2.62
C LEU A 42 5.35 -2.22 1.14
N THR A 43 4.46 -1.80 0.24
CA THR A 43 4.75 -1.70 -1.18
C THR A 43 5.37 -0.34 -1.54
N SER A 44 6.15 -0.29 -2.61
CA SER A 44 6.77 0.94 -3.11
C SER A 44 5.72 1.94 -3.62
N ASN A 45 6.05 3.23 -3.62
CA ASN A 45 5.18 4.26 -4.19
C ASN A 45 5.31 4.35 -5.73
N PHE A 46 6.53 4.14 -6.22
CA PHE A 46 6.89 4.26 -7.63
C PHE A 46 7.68 3.05 -8.13
N MET A 47 7.50 2.74 -9.41
CA MET A 47 8.33 1.83 -10.18
C MET A 47 9.65 2.53 -10.57
N PRO A 48 10.71 1.77 -10.95
CA PRO A 48 11.99 2.37 -11.33
C PRO A 48 11.92 3.34 -12.53
N ASP A 49 10.90 3.22 -13.36
CA ASP A 49 10.64 4.10 -14.51
C ASP A 49 9.81 5.35 -14.15
N GLY A 50 9.50 5.55 -12.86
CA GLY A 50 8.72 6.68 -12.36
C GLY A 50 7.21 6.51 -12.43
N GLN A 51 6.69 5.39 -12.97
CA GLN A 51 5.26 5.10 -12.95
C GLN A 51 4.78 4.79 -11.54
N ARG A 52 3.50 5.07 -11.24
CA ARG A 52 2.90 4.72 -9.95
C ARG A 52 2.78 3.20 -9.81
N VAL A 53 3.14 2.69 -8.64
CA VAL A 53 2.88 1.29 -8.26
C VAL A 53 1.38 1.06 -8.11
N THR A 54 0.94 -0.13 -8.54
CA THR A 54 -0.45 -0.57 -8.42
C THR A 54 -0.78 -0.87 -6.97
N SER A 55 -1.98 -0.50 -6.51
CA SER A 55 -2.49 -0.89 -5.19
C SER A 55 -3.01 -2.33 -5.20
N ALA A 56 -3.30 -2.90 -4.03
CA ALA A 56 -3.94 -4.22 -3.93
C ALA A 56 -5.25 -4.29 -4.74
N HIS A 57 -6.05 -3.22 -4.72
CA HIS A 57 -7.24 -3.09 -5.59
C HIS A 57 -6.85 -3.05 -7.07
N GLY A 58 -5.83 -2.25 -7.42
CA GLY A 58 -5.35 -2.11 -8.79
C GLY A 58 -4.91 -3.43 -9.42
N ILE A 59 -4.40 -4.40 -8.64
CA ILE A 59 -4.06 -5.75 -9.14
C ILE A 59 -5.28 -6.41 -9.77
N LEU A 60 -6.45 -6.35 -9.11
CA LEU A 60 -7.68 -6.94 -9.62
C LEU A 60 -8.21 -6.15 -10.81
N GLU A 61 -8.16 -4.81 -10.76
CA GLU A 61 -8.64 -3.94 -11.83
C GLU A 61 -7.88 -4.14 -13.15
N VAL A 62 -6.58 -4.42 -13.10
CA VAL A 62 -5.78 -4.66 -14.31
C VAL A 62 -5.80 -6.12 -14.75
N ALA A 63 -6.11 -7.05 -13.86
CA ALA A 63 -6.15 -8.46 -14.17
C ALA A 63 -7.23 -8.79 -15.21
N SER A 64 -7.01 -9.86 -15.96
CA SER A 64 -7.96 -10.36 -16.97
C SER A 64 -9.23 -10.96 -16.35
N VAL A 65 -9.28 -11.09 -15.02
CA VAL A 65 -10.41 -11.65 -14.29
C VAL A 65 -11.65 -10.75 -14.33
N LEU A 66 -11.46 -9.42 -14.39
CA LEU A 66 -12.56 -8.47 -14.38
C LEU A 66 -12.96 -8.06 -15.80
N SER A 67 -14.26 -8.01 -16.04
CA SER A 67 -14.83 -7.61 -17.33
C SER A 67 -14.44 -6.18 -17.73
N GLU A 68 -14.45 -5.88 -19.03
CA GLU A 68 -14.22 -4.51 -19.50
C GLU A 68 -15.31 -3.54 -19.00
N THR A 69 -16.53 -4.05 -18.80
CA THR A 69 -17.63 -3.27 -18.20
C THR A 69 -17.33 -2.90 -16.75
N PHE A 70 -16.76 -3.82 -15.96
CA PHE A 70 -16.27 -3.50 -14.64
C PHE A 70 -15.20 -2.41 -14.70
N LYS A 71 -14.17 -2.58 -15.55
CA LYS A 71 -13.04 -1.64 -15.65
C LYS A 71 -13.49 -0.24 -15.99
N SER A 72 -14.41 -0.11 -16.96
CA SER A 72 -14.99 1.18 -17.33
C SER A 72 -15.72 1.85 -16.17
N LYS A 73 -16.50 1.10 -15.38
CA LYS A 73 -17.25 1.64 -14.24
C LYS A 73 -16.32 1.98 -13.06
N ALA A 74 -15.34 1.14 -12.77
CA ALA A 74 -14.33 1.40 -11.76
C ALA A 74 -13.54 2.68 -12.07
N GLN A 75 -13.14 2.88 -13.33
CA GLN A 75 -12.50 4.12 -13.76
C GLN A 75 -13.41 5.36 -13.63
N GLU A 76 -14.71 5.24 -13.89
CA GLU A 76 -15.66 6.32 -13.68
C GLU A 76 -15.76 6.71 -12.19
N LEU A 77 -15.86 5.71 -11.31
CA LEU A 77 -15.85 5.92 -9.86
C LEU A 77 -14.53 6.56 -9.41
N PHE A 78 -13.38 6.06 -9.89
CA PHE A 78 -12.07 6.62 -9.58
C PHE A 78 -11.99 8.11 -9.98
N ARG A 79 -12.37 8.47 -11.22
CA ARG A 79 -12.35 9.86 -11.69
C ARG A 79 -13.25 10.79 -10.86
N LYS A 80 -14.33 10.24 -10.29
CA LYS A 80 -15.26 10.98 -9.44
C LYS A 80 -14.74 11.17 -8.02
N TYR A 81 -14.22 10.12 -7.40
CA TYR A 81 -13.95 10.08 -5.97
C TYR A 81 -12.48 10.36 -5.61
N TYR A 82 -11.52 9.98 -6.45
CA TYR A 82 -10.10 10.19 -6.18
C TYR A 82 -9.73 11.67 -5.98
N PRO A 83 -10.25 12.65 -6.76
CA PRO A 83 -9.98 14.06 -6.48
C PRO A 83 -10.44 14.53 -5.09
N ILE A 84 -11.47 13.88 -4.52
CA ILE A 84 -11.99 14.18 -3.18
C ILE A 84 -11.08 13.55 -2.11
N GLU A 85 -10.63 12.31 -2.34
CA GLU A 85 -9.70 11.62 -1.43
C GLU A 85 -8.44 12.47 -1.19
N ILE A 86 -7.85 12.98 -2.27
CA ILE A 86 -6.60 13.75 -2.22
C ILE A 86 -6.79 15.25 -1.92
N ASP A 87 -8.02 15.74 -1.74
CA ASP A 87 -8.27 17.17 -1.51
C ASP A 87 -7.79 17.59 -0.10
N GLU A 88 -6.61 18.18 0.00
CA GLU A 88 -6.03 18.64 1.27
C GLU A 88 -6.89 19.67 2.02
N LYS A 89 -7.84 20.33 1.35
CA LYS A 89 -8.68 21.37 1.96
C LYS A 89 -9.97 20.83 2.57
N MET A 90 -10.37 19.61 2.22
CA MET A 90 -11.58 18.99 2.73
C MET A 90 -11.31 18.28 4.08
N PRO A 91 -12.11 18.54 5.13
CA PRO A 91 -11.97 17.86 6.42
C PRO A 91 -12.11 16.34 6.31
N ILE A 92 -11.36 15.60 7.13
CA ILE A 92 -11.41 14.12 7.16
C ILE A 92 -12.83 13.63 7.43
N ASP A 93 -13.54 14.22 8.39
CA ASP A 93 -14.90 13.81 8.75
C ASP A 93 -15.91 13.96 7.60
N GLU A 94 -15.66 14.87 6.67
CA GLU A 94 -16.45 15.03 5.44
C GLU A 94 -16.06 14.01 4.36
N LYS A 95 -14.77 13.65 4.28
CA LYS A 95 -14.26 12.65 3.32
C LYS A 95 -14.68 11.23 3.67
N VAL A 96 -14.65 10.86 4.95
CA VAL A 96 -14.92 9.50 5.43
C VAL A 96 -16.22 8.91 4.84
N PRO A 97 -17.40 9.55 4.95
CA PRO A 97 -18.63 9.00 4.38
C PRO A 97 -18.60 8.89 2.85
N ILE A 98 -17.85 9.77 2.18
CA ILE A 98 -17.66 9.74 0.72
C ILE A 98 -16.80 8.54 0.33
N MET A 99 -15.71 8.27 1.06
CA MET A 99 -14.86 7.10 0.83
C MET A 99 -15.63 5.80 1.09
N HIS A 100 -16.44 5.73 2.15
CA HIS A 100 -17.33 4.59 2.37
C HIS A 100 -18.25 4.33 1.18
N LYS A 101 -18.84 5.38 0.61
CA LYS A 101 -19.68 5.25 -0.58
C LYS A 101 -18.88 4.76 -1.78
N TRP A 102 -17.70 5.31 -2.02
CA TRP A 102 -16.86 4.90 -3.14
C TRP A 102 -16.48 3.41 -3.05
N TYR A 103 -15.86 3.00 -1.94
CA TYR A 103 -15.45 1.60 -1.75
C TYR A 103 -16.65 0.66 -1.75
N GLY A 104 -17.80 1.06 -1.20
CA GLY A 104 -19.04 0.30 -1.29
C GLY A 104 -19.47 0.05 -2.74
N GLN A 105 -19.47 1.08 -3.59
CA GLN A 105 -19.82 0.95 -5.00
C GLN A 105 -18.81 0.09 -5.77
N VAL A 106 -17.51 0.21 -5.50
CA VAL A 106 -16.48 -0.65 -6.11
C VAL A 106 -16.70 -2.10 -5.72
N HIS A 107 -16.92 -2.40 -4.43
CA HIS A 107 -17.18 -3.77 -3.98
C HIS A 107 -18.48 -4.34 -4.56
N GLU A 108 -19.54 -3.55 -4.72
CA GLU A 108 -20.75 -3.96 -5.43
C GLU A 108 -20.52 -4.34 -6.89
N LEU A 109 -19.56 -3.70 -7.56
CA LEU A 109 -19.15 -4.07 -8.91
C LEU A 109 -18.36 -5.38 -8.89
N ILE A 110 -17.42 -5.55 -7.95
CA ILE A 110 -16.64 -6.78 -7.81
C ILE A 110 -17.54 -7.99 -7.54
N MET A 111 -18.57 -7.84 -6.69
CA MET A 111 -19.51 -8.93 -6.36
C MET A 111 -20.34 -9.41 -7.57
N LYS A 112 -20.41 -8.63 -8.66
CA LYS A 112 -21.10 -9.02 -9.91
C LYS A 112 -20.18 -9.78 -10.87
N GLU A 113 -18.88 -9.78 -10.60
CA GLU A 113 -17.86 -10.49 -11.36
C GLU A 113 -17.60 -11.88 -10.72
N ASN A 114 -17.09 -12.83 -11.50
CA ASN A 114 -16.78 -14.18 -11.00
C ASN A 114 -15.38 -14.24 -10.36
N VAL A 115 -15.18 -13.51 -9.26
CA VAL A 115 -13.90 -13.49 -8.54
C VAL A 115 -13.79 -14.73 -7.63
N THR A 116 -12.68 -15.47 -7.76
CA THR A 116 -12.39 -16.70 -7.02
C THR A 116 -11.00 -16.58 -6.39
N LYS A 117 -10.72 -17.38 -5.36
CA LYS A 117 -9.38 -17.36 -4.72
C LYS A 117 -8.27 -17.64 -5.73
N ASP A 118 -8.50 -18.58 -6.65
CA ASP A 118 -7.50 -18.97 -7.65
C ASP A 118 -7.23 -17.85 -8.66
N ASN A 119 -8.25 -17.12 -9.10
CA ASN A 119 -8.05 -16.04 -10.04
C ASN A 119 -7.42 -14.80 -9.39
N ILE A 120 -7.65 -14.57 -8.08
CA ILE A 120 -6.89 -13.58 -7.30
C ILE A 120 -5.41 -13.99 -7.23
N ALA A 121 -5.11 -15.24 -6.90
CA ALA A 121 -3.73 -15.73 -6.86
C ALA A 121 -3.03 -15.61 -8.24
N GLY A 122 -3.76 -15.91 -9.32
CA GLY A 122 -3.30 -15.70 -10.69
C GLY A 122 -3.04 -14.22 -11.01
N ALA A 123 -3.95 -13.32 -10.62
CA ALA A 123 -3.81 -11.88 -10.79
C ALA A 123 -2.55 -11.36 -10.10
N VAL A 124 -2.34 -11.71 -8.82
CA VAL A 124 -1.14 -11.35 -8.05
C VAL A 124 0.13 -11.89 -8.72
N SER A 125 0.14 -13.17 -9.08
CA SER A 125 1.32 -13.81 -9.70
C SER A 125 1.70 -13.21 -11.06
N SER A 126 0.70 -12.72 -11.80
CA SER A 126 0.90 -12.07 -13.11
C SER A 126 1.22 -10.57 -13.02
N CYS A 127 1.02 -9.96 -11.84
CA CYS A 127 1.20 -8.53 -11.65
C CYS A 127 2.69 -8.16 -11.67
N LYS A 128 3.08 -7.28 -12.58
CA LYS A 128 4.46 -6.79 -12.71
C LYS A 128 4.71 -5.44 -12.04
N THR A 129 3.64 -4.80 -11.57
CA THR A 129 3.64 -3.40 -11.12
C THR A 129 3.49 -3.25 -9.62
N ILE A 130 3.29 -4.34 -8.86
CA ILE A 130 3.41 -4.37 -7.41
C ILE A 130 4.82 -4.80 -7.01
N ARG A 131 5.40 -4.12 -6.02
CA ARG A 131 6.73 -4.43 -5.49
C ARG A 131 6.83 -4.01 -4.03
N LEU A 132 7.54 -4.79 -3.22
CA LEU A 132 7.93 -4.39 -1.87
C LEU A 132 8.86 -3.18 -1.90
N ARG A 133 8.78 -2.33 -0.88
CA ARG A 133 9.77 -1.29 -0.64
C ARG A 133 11.15 -1.92 -0.40
N ASP A 134 12.20 -1.26 -0.89
CA ASP A 134 13.57 -1.72 -0.67
C ASP A 134 13.86 -1.84 0.85
N GLY A 135 14.48 -2.96 1.25
CA GLY A 135 14.73 -3.31 2.66
C GLY A 135 13.52 -3.86 3.42
N MET A 136 12.30 -3.84 2.87
CA MET A 136 11.10 -4.32 3.59
C MET A 136 11.12 -5.83 3.82
N LEU A 137 11.64 -6.62 2.87
CA LEU A 137 11.76 -8.06 3.06
C LEU A 137 12.73 -8.40 4.19
N ASP A 138 13.90 -7.76 4.20
CA ASP A 138 14.92 -7.95 5.23
C ASP A 138 14.40 -7.49 6.61
N PHE A 139 13.64 -6.39 6.64
CA PHE A 139 12.96 -5.92 7.84
C PHE A 139 11.99 -6.97 8.40
N LEU A 140 11.08 -7.50 7.56
CA LEU A 140 10.12 -8.53 7.98
C LEU A 140 10.83 -9.81 8.46
N GLN A 141 11.89 -10.23 7.77
CA GLN A 141 12.71 -11.36 8.18
C GLN A 141 13.40 -11.10 9.52
N SER A 142 13.93 -9.89 9.72
CA SER A 142 14.57 -9.49 10.98
C SER A 142 13.59 -9.54 12.15
N CYS A 143 12.34 -9.10 11.96
CA CYS A 143 11.29 -9.22 12.96
C CYS A 143 11.00 -10.69 13.31
N GLN A 144 10.90 -11.56 12.31
CA GLN A 144 10.61 -12.98 12.48
C GLN A 144 11.75 -13.76 13.13
N SER A 145 13.00 -13.39 12.86
CA SER A 145 14.19 -14.07 13.39
C SER A 145 14.71 -13.46 14.71
N HIS A 146 14.13 -12.36 15.18
CA HIS A 146 14.51 -11.76 16.46
C HIS A 146 14.14 -12.68 17.63
N ASP A 147 14.89 -12.61 18.73
CA ASP A 147 14.59 -13.30 19.97
C ASP A 147 14.45 -12.28 21.12
N PRO A 148 13.23 -12.06 21.65
CA PRO A 148 11.96 -12.70 21.29
C PRO A 148 11.41 -12.22 19.93
N VAL A 149 10.62 -13.05 19.24
CA VAL A 149 10.02 -12.70 17.94
C VAL A 149 9.24 -11.39 18.03
N ILE A 150 9.46 -10.48 17.09
CA ILE A 150 8.70 -9.23 16.99
C ILE A 150 7.47 -9.49 16.10
N PRO A 151 6.24 -9.39 16.63
CA PRO A 151 5.04 -9.49 15.81
C PRO A 151 4.94 -8.29 14.88
N VAL A 152 4.58 -8.56 13.62
CA VAL A 152 4.43 -7.58 12.53
C VAL A 152 3.20 -7.88 11.71
#